data_AF-A0A519E6A5-F1
#
_entry.id   AF-A0A519E6A5-F1
#
_cell.length_a   1.000
_cell.length_b   1.000
_cell.length_c   1.000
_cell.angle_alpha   90.00
_cell.angle_beta   90.00
_cell.angle_gamma   90.00
#
_symmetry.space_group_name_H-M   'P 1'
#
loop_
_entity.id
_entity.type
_entity.pdbx_description
1 polymer ?
#
loop_
_entity_poly.entity_id
_entity_poly.type
_entity_poly.pdbx_seq_one_letter_code
_entity_poly.pdbx_strand_id
1 'polypeptide(L)'
;MFEKIKPGHVLRFNGTDPGNIVPPAATAVGNDITAETLWTAQSALGRVDVLSHPTGPLADMAAEVARKLRPGISLTRLASYSDIAKEHSSQNRFIGAALCDFVGYVDGRSNYIATDRAVISKDFSGCLMVSYVVGGQRRVAHSAASQDPARDCKQAFLTTLRGLNAQQLLWFKPYTNDEAAGFIQRFAVARAHVDGNVNCMTTFGVVTPTGEAYAIEAFKPLAAVQNDWIVTAVRRPQIRTSWTV
;
A
#
# COMPACT_ATOMS: atom_id res chain seq x y z
N MET A 1 11.85 4.75 6.49
CA MET A 1 12.03 4.50 5.05
C MET A 1 10.87 5.02 4.20
N PHE A 2 9.61 4.74 4.55
CA PHE A 2 8.44 5.05 3.73
C PHE A 2 8.25 6.57 3.56
N GLU A 3 8.70 7.37 4.53
CA GLU A 3 8.74 8.83 4.49
C GLU A 3 9.64 9.41 3.39
N LYS A 4 10.57 8.61 2.85
CA LYS A 4 11.50 9.03 1.79
C LYS A 4 11.03 8.67 0.39
N ILE A 5 9.91 7.95 0.26
CA ILE A 5 9.39 7.48 -1.02
C ILE A 5 8.79 8.66 -1.81
N LYS A 6 9.01 8.68 -3.12
CA LYS A 6 8.57 9.74 -4.04
C LYS A 6 8.18 9.12 -5.40
N PRO A 7 7.35 9.77 -6.23
CA PRO A 7 6.92 9.25 -7.54
C PRO A 7 8.08 8.85 -8.46
N GLY A 8 8.15 7.65 -9.01
CA GLY A 8 9.30 7.15 -9.77
C GLY A 8 10.35 6.43 -8.91
N HIS A 9 10.09 6.22 -7.61
CA HIS A 9 10.79 5.17 -6.86
C HIS A 9 10.14 3.81 -7.14
N VAL A 10 10.87 2.73 -6.87
CA VAL A 10 10.38 1.36 -7.01
C VAL A 10 10.25 0.73 -5.63
N LEU A 11 9.11 0.09 -5.38
CA LEU A 11 8.93 -0.90 -4.33
C LEU A 11 9.28 -2.28 -4.91
N ARG A 12 10.29 -2.93 -4.35
CA ARG A 12 10.72 -4.27 -4.75
C ARG A 12 10.35 -5.26 -3.66
N PHE A 13 9.45 -6.18 -3.97
CA PHE A 13 9.00 -7.21 -3.04
C PHE A 13 9.85 -8.49 -3.21
N ASN A 14 10.85 -8.71 -2.36
CA ASN A 14 11.76 -9.86 -2.48
C ASN A 14 11.15 -11.20 -2.05
N GLY A 15 9.91 -11.19 -1.55
CA GLY A 15 9.13 -12.39 -1.26
C GLY A 15 8.02 -12.58 -2.30
N THR A 16 6.79 -12.37 -1.86
CA THR A 16 5.59 -12.55 -2.69
C THR A 16 5.22 -11.24 -3.38
N ASP A 17 4.90 -11.29 -4.68
CA ASP A 17 4.30 -10.13 -5.35
C ASP A 17 2.92 -9.86 -4.73
N PRO A 18 2.65 -8.65 -4.21
CA PRO A 18 1.31 -8.30 -3.76
C PRO A 18 0.25 -8.57 -4.82
N GLY A 19 0.54 -8.35 -6.11
CA GLY A 19 -0.40 -8.58 -7.22
C GLY A 19 -0.86 -10.04 -7.38
N ASN A 20 -0.07 -10.99 -6.87
CA ASN A 20 -0.36 -12.43 -6.95
C ASN A 20 -1.04 -12.98 -5.68
N ILE A 21 -1.23 -12.15 -4.65
CA ILE A 21 -1.91 -12.57 -3.43
C ILE A 21 -3.41 -12.59 -3.70
N VAL A 22 -3.96 -13.80 -3.81
CA VAL A 22 -5.38 -14.04 -4.02
C VAL A 22 -6.06 -14.16 -2.66
N PRO A 23 -7.08 -13.33 -2.37
CA PRO A 23 -7.82 -13.48 -1.14
C PRO A 23 -8.52 -14.84 -1.05
N PRO A 24 -8.66 -15.42 0.16
CA PRO A 24 -9.51 -16.59 0.35
C PRO A 24 -10.92 -16.32 -0.17
N ALA A 25 -11.55 -17.33 -0.76
CA ALA A 25 -12.94 -17.23 -1.20
C ALA A 25 -13.83 -16.79 -0.04
N ALA A 26 -14.74 -15.85 -0.29
CA ALA A 26 -15.75 -15.46 0.67
C ALA A 26 -16.66 -16.68 0.94
N THR A 27 -16.44 -17.37 2.06
CA THR A 27 -17.23 -18.53 2.48
C THR A 27 -18.61 -18.16 3.05
N ALA A 28 -18.92 -16.87 3.21
CA ALA A 28 -20.17 -16.39 3.80
C ALA A 28 -21.07 -15.78 2.72
N VAL A 29 -22.35 -16.13 2.74
CA VAL A 29 -23.38 -15.47 1.92
C VAL A 29 -23.76 -14.16 2.62
N GLY A 30 -23.18 -13.05 2.17
CA GLY A 30 -23.42 -11.71 2.73
C GLY A 30 -22.19 -11.10 3.41
N ASN A 31 -22.28 -9.81 3.73
CA ASN A 31 -21.22 -9.06 4.40
C ASN A 31 -21.23 -9.37 5.90
N ASP A 32 -20.40 -10.30 6.37
CA ASP A 32 -20.16 -10.49 7.81
C ASP A 32 -18.98 -9.63 8.28
N ILE A 33 -19.31 -8.38 8.55
CA ILE A 33 -18.42 -7.33 9.02
C ILE A 33 -18.32 -7.29 10.55
N THR A 34 -18.98 -8.22 11.24
CA THR A 34 -19.08 -8.27 12.70
C THR A 34 -17.95 -9.06 13.36
N ALA A 35 -17.22 -9.85 12.56
CA ALA A 35 -16.07 -10.63 13.00
C ALA A 35 -14.77 -10.14 12.35
N GLU A 36 -13.69 -10.14 13.14
CA GLU A 36 -12.33 -10.04 12.62
C GLU A 36 -11.75 -11.43 12.38
N THR A 37 -11.22 -11.66 11.18
CA THR A 37 -10.65 -12.97 10.80
C THR A 37 -9.14 -12.86 10.71
N LEU A 38 -8.42 -13.82 11.31
CA LEU A 38 -6.98 -13.89 11.16
C LEU A 38 -6.64 -14.15 9.69
N TRP A 39 -5.79 -13.30 9.12
CA TRP A 39 -5.26 -13.41 7.78
C TRP A 39 -4.13 -14.45 7.75
N THR A 40 -4.46 -15.69 7.39
CA THR A 40 -3.51 -16.80 7.34
C THR A 40 -2.95 -17.06 5.94
N ALA A 41 -3.58 -16.54 4.88
CA ALA A 41 -3.12 -16.69 3.51
C ALA A 41 -1.96 -15.72 3.21
N GLN A 42 -0.75 -16.23 2.98
CA GLN A 42 0.40 -15.43 2.49
C GLN A 42 0.70 -14.18 3.34
N SER A 43 0.70 -14.32 4.66
CA SER A 43 0.99 -13.22 5.60
C SER A 43 2.44 -12.70 5.50
N ALA A 44 3.37 -13.49 4.99
CA ALA A 44 4.75 -13.07 4.77
C ALA A 44 4.92 -12.41 3.39
N LEU A 45 4.81 -11.07 3.35
CA LEU A 45 5.25 -10.30 2.19
C LEU A 45 6.78 -10.38 2.02
N GLY A 46 7.48 -10.51 3.15
CA GLY A 46 8.93 -10.61 3.22
C GLY A 46 9.59 -9.25 3.20
N ARG A 47 10.82 -9.20 2.68
CA ARG A 47 11.61 -7.96 2.62
C ARG A 47 11.17 -7.09 1.45
N VAL A 48 10.78 -5.84 1.75
CA VAL A 48 10.48 -4.81 0.76
C VAL A 48 11.64 -3.84 0.69
N ASP A 49 12.26 -3.73 -0.47
CA ASP A 49 13.28 -2.74 -0.75
C ASP A 49 12.67 -1.52 -1.47
N VAL A 50 13.18 -0.33 -1.16
CA VAL A 50 12.83 0.88 -1.88
C VAL A 50 14.04 1.34 -2.67
N LEU A 51 13.88 1.43 -3.99
CA LEU A 51 14.93 1.88 -4.90
C LEU A 51 14.59 3.26 -5.46
N SER A 52 15.55 4.18 -5.41
CA SER A 52 15.33 5.52 -5.97
C SER A 52 15.64 5.64 -7.45
N HIS A 53 16.54 4.80 -7.98
CA HIS A 53 16.97 4.83 -9.38
C HIS A 53 17.09 3.38 -9.88
N PRO A 54 16.00 2.72 -10.29
CA PRO A 54 16.04 1.33 -10.76
C PRO A 54 16.87 1.20 -12.07
N THR A 55 17.25 -0.02 -12.43
CA THR A 55 17.98 -0.31 -13.67
C THR A 55 17.18 -1.09 -14.68
N GLY A 56 17.74 -1.20 -15.89
CA GLY A 56 17.18 -2.02 -16.96
C GLY A 56 15.88 -1.40 -17.47
N PRO A 57 14.90 -2.23 -17.86
CA PRO A 57 13.64 -1.75 -18.45
C PRO A 57 12.85 -0.76 -17.58
N LEU A 58 13.08 -0.73 -16.27
CA LEU A 58 12.37 0.15 -15.33
C LEU A 58 12.96 1.55 -15.24
N ALA A 59 14.20 1.76 -15.67
CA ALA A 59 14.93 3.02 -15.48
C ALA A 59 14.22 4.20 -16.16
N ASP A 60 13.93 4.07 -17.46
CA ASP A 60 13.28 5.10 -18.26
C ASP A 60 11.83 5.36 -17.79
N MET A 61 11.12 4.29 -17.42
CA MET A 61 9.75 4.39 -16.89
C MET A 61 9.73 5.19 -15.58
N ALA A 62 10.63 4.86 -14.65
CA ALA A 62 10.77 5.56 -13.38
C ALA A 62 11.18 7.03 -13.58
N ALA A 63 12.07 7.31 -14.54
CA ALA A 63 12.47 8.66 -14.92
C ALA A 63 11.28 9.48 -15.44
N GLU A 64 10.46 8.89 -16.31
CA GLU A 64 9.27 9.53 -16.85
C GLU A 64 8.26 9.88 -15.76
N VAL A 65 7.98 8.93 -14.87
CA VAL A 65 7.09 9.12 -13.72
C VAL A 65 7.62 10.24 -12.83
N ALA A 66 8.92 10.22 -12.51
CA ALA A 66 9.54 11.27 -11.70
C ALA A 66 9.44 12.65 -12.38
N ARG A 67 9.70 12.74 -13.68
CA ARG A 67 9.60 13.98 -14.47
C ARG A 67 8.18 14.55 -14.47
N LYS A 68 7.17 13.70 -14.67
CA LYS A 68 5.77 14.14 -14.84
C LYS A 68 5.07 14.40 -13.50
N LEU A 69 5.48 13.72 -12.43
CA LEU A 69 4.76 13.73 -11.13
C LEU A 69 5.56 14.35 -9.97
N ARG A 70 6.79 14.83 -10.19
CA ARG A 70 7.54 15.61 -9.19
C ARG A 70 7.79 17.04 -9.67
N PRO A 71 6.97 18.01 -9.23
CA PRO A 71 7.24 19.42 -9.51
C PRO A 71 8.65 19.82 -9.05
N GLY A 72 9.41 20.50 -9.92
CA GLY A 72 10.73 21.05 -9.58
C GLY A 72 11.88 20.04 -9.50
N ILE A 73 11.73 18.81 -10.02
CA ILE A 73 12.87 17.89 -10.12
C ILE A 73 13.93 18.44 -11.09
N SER A 74 15.19 18.51 -10.64
CA SER A 74 16.29 19.05 -11.45
C SER A 74 16.68 18.10 -12.59
N LEU A 75 17.23 18.67 -13.68
CA LEU A 75 17.75 17.89 -14.80
C LEU A 75 18.86 16.92 -14.37
N THR A 76 19.74 17.33 -13.45
CA THR A 76 20.77 16.45 -12.88
C THR A 76 20.15 15.26 -12.16
N ARG A 77 19.03 15.46 -11.44
CA ARG A 77 18.33 14.37 -10.77
C ARG A 77 17.63 13.45 -11.77
N LEU A 78 17.05 13.98 -12.84
CA LEU A 78 16.47 13.17 -13.92
C LEU A 78 17.54 12.37 -14.67
N ALA A 79 18.70 12.99 -14.96
CA ALA A 79 19.82 12.32 -15.61
C ALA A 79 20.30 11.10 -14.81
N SER A 80 20.25 11.15 -13.48
CA SER A 80 20.61 10.02 -12.62
C SER A 80 19.69 8.79 -12.70
N TYR A 81 18.58 8.86 -13.44
CA TYR A 81 17.77 7.70 -13.81
C TYR A 81 18.24 7.00 -15.10
N SER A 82 19.10 7.64 -15.90
CA SER A 82 19.52 7.14 -17.22
C SER A 82 20.82 6.32 -17.19
N ASP A 83 20.99 5.45 -18.18
CA ASP A 83 22.16 4.59 -18.37
C ASP A 83 23.48 5.34 -18.53
N ILE A 84 23.45 6.56 -19.06
CA ILE A 84 24.63 7.38 -19.37
C ILE A 84 25.24 8.02 -18.11
N ALA A 85 24.44 8.32 -17.08
CA ALA A 85 24.92 8.91 -15.83
C ALA A 85 25.18 7.87 -14.72
N LYS A 86 25.21 6.57 -15.05
CA LYS A 86 25.35 5.44 -14.13
C LYS A 86 26.75 5.28 -13.52
N GLU A 87 27.67 6.24 -13.72
CA GLU A 87 29.03 6.23 -13.13
C GLU A 87 29.07 6.35 -11.58
N HIS A 88 27.94 6.25 -10.88
CA HIS A 88 27.87 6.12 -9.42
C HIS A 88 27.26 4.76 -9.01
N SER A 89 28.06 3.85 -8.44
CA SER A 89 27.56 2.63 -7.75
C SER A 89 27.66 2.80 -6.22
N SER A 90 26.98 2.07 -5.32
CA SER A 90 26.57 0.66 -5.33
C SER A 90 25.03 0.46 -5.36
N GLN A 91 24.58 -0.34 -6.33
CA GLN A 91 23.19 -0.76 -6.58
C GLN A 91 22.11 0.33 -6.44
N ASN A 92 22.01 1.25 -7.40
CA ASN A 92 20.71 1.81 -7.82
C ASN A 92 19.90 2.54 -6.73
N ARG A 93 20.70 3.14 -5.82
CA ARG A 93 20.34 3.95 -4.65
C ARG A 93 19.12 3.42 -3.90
N PHE A 94 19.38 2.31 -3.21
CA PHE A 94 18.61 1.84 -2.07
C PHE A 94 18.31 2.97 -1.07
N ILE A 95 17.02 3.19 -0.79
CA ILE A 95 16.54 4.15 0.20
C ILE A 95 16.43 3.48 1.57
N GLY A 96 16.13 2.19 1.58
CA GLY A 96 15.92 1.40 2.79
C GLY A 96 15.14 0.12 2.49
N ALA A 97 15.10 -0.74 3.50
CA ALA A 97 14.33 -1.98 3.50
C ALA A 97 13.53 -2.10 4.78
N ALA A 98 12.40 -2.80 4.71
CA ALA A 98 11.67 -3.29 5.87
C ALA A 98 11.25 -4.72 5.63
N LEU A 99 11.23 -5.50 6.71
CA LEU A 99 10.43 -6.71 6.74
C LEU A 99 8.97 -6.29 6.90
N CYS A 100 8.15 -6.73 5.98
CA CYS A 100 6.73 -6.43 5.96
C CYS A 100 5.93 -7.72 5.99
N ASP A 101 4.85 -7.68 6.75
CA ASP A 101 3.77 -8.64 6.61
C ASP A 101 2.66 -8.06 5.74
N PHE A 102 1.77 -8.93 5.27
CA PHE A 102 0.64 -8.57 4.43
C PHE A 102 -0.68 -8.91 5.10
N VAL A 103 -1.67 -8.03 4.92
CA VAL A 103 -3.08 -8.31 5.21
C VAL A 103 -3.91 -7.92 4.00
N GLY A 104 -4.70 -8.86 3.49
CA GLY A 104 -5.47 -8.69 2.26
C GLY A 104 -6.90 -8.23 2.48
N TYR A 105 -7.46 -7.67 1.41
CA TYR A 105 -8.89 -7.36 1.30
C TYR A 105 -9.71 -8.63 1.04
N VAL A 106 -10.83 -8.80 1.72
CA VAL A 106 -11.90 -9.73 1.34
C VAL A 106 -13.22 -8.98 1.45
N ASP A 107 -14.04 -9.06 0.40
CA ASP A 107 -15.35 -8.43 0.38
C ASP A 107 -16.16 -8.78 1.63
N GLY A 108 -16.72 -7.74 2.26
CA GLY A 108 -17.62 -7.89 3.40
C GLY A 108 -16.97 -8.41 4.67
N ARG A 109 -15.63 -8.39 4.80
CA ARG A 109 -14.92 -8.87 5.99
C ARG A 109 -13.89 -7.88 6.50
N SER A 110 -13.50 -8.09 7.75
CA SER A 110 -12.34 -7.45 8.36
C SER A 110 -11.29 -8.53 8.64
N ASN A 111 -10.14 -8.42 7.97
CA ASN A 111 -9.04 -9.34 8.16
C ASN A 111 -7.95 -8.65 8.98
N TYR A 112 -7.26 -9.39 9.84
CA TYR A 112 -6.15 -8.86 10.62
C TYR A 112 -4.94 -9.79 10.59
N ILE A 113 -3.76 -9.22 10.84
CA ILE A 113 -2.57 -9.97 11.21
C ILE A 113 -2.07 -9.50 12.57
N ALA A 114 -1.60 -10.43 13.39
CA ALA A 114 -0.92 -10.13 14.64
C ALA A 114 0.60 -10.09 14.41
N THR A 115 1.22 -8.91 14.60
CA THR A 115 2.63 -8.69 14.27
C THR A 115 3.20 -7.42 14.89
N ASP A 116 4.50 -7.43 15.16
CA ASP A 116 5.31 -6.27 15.53
C ASP A 116 5.96 -5.56 14.33
N ARG A 117 5.83 -6.13 13.12
CA ARG A 117 6.46 -5.62 11.89
C ARG A 117 5.65 -4.53 11.21
N ALA A 118 6.25 -3.94 10.18
CA ALA A 118 5.50 -3.13 9.23
C ALA A 118 4.46 -4.02 8.53
N VAL A 119 3.28 -3.47 8.26
CA VAL A 119 2.22 -4.18 7.54
C VAL A 119 1.86 -3.39 6.30
N ILE A 120 1.79 -4.07 5.16
CA ILE A 120 1.34 -3.52 3.89
C ILE A 120 0.04 -4.23 3.50
N SER A 121 -0.89 -3.47 2.94
CA SER A 121 -2.13 -3.97 2.37
C SER A 121 -2.36 -3.28 1.03
N LYS A 122 -3.15 -3.87 0.13
CA LYS A 122 -3.53 -3.30 -1.17
C LYS A 122 -5.05 -3.30 -1.36
N ASP A 123 -5.51 -2.80 -2.51
CA ASP A 123 -6.92 -2.83 -2.96
C ASP A 123 -7.87 -1.98 -2.11
N PHE A 124 -7.41 -0.79 -1.72
CA PHE A 124 -8.26 0.16 -1.00
C PHE A 124 -9.19 0.91 -1.96
N SER A 125 -10.50 0.66 -1.86
CA SER A 125 -11.58 1.38 -2.57
C SER A 125 -12.52 2.15 -1.62
N GLY A 126 -12.01 2.54 -0.45
CA GLY A 126 -12.79 3.17 0.64
C GLY A 126 -12.64 2.47 1.99
N CYS A 127 -12.00 1.29 1.98
CA CYS A 127 -11.62 0.49 3.15
C CYS A 127 -10.68 1.24 4.11
N LEU A 128 -10.60 0.73 5.34
CA LEU A 128 -9.75 1.25 6.41
C LEU A 128 -8.58 0.33 6.65
N MET A 129 -7.46 0.94 7.03
CA MET A 129 -6.39 0.24 7.71
C MET A 129 -6.39 0.64 9.18
N VAL A 130 -6.39 -0.35 10.09
CA VAL A 130 -6.54 -0.13 11.53
C VAL A 130 -5.43 -0.85 12.28
N SER A 131 -4.79 -0.20 13.25
CA SER A 131 -3.84 -0.81 14.18
C SER A 131 -4.38 -0.73 15.60
N TYR A 132 -4.31 -1.83 16.34
CA TYR A 132 -4.88 -1.97 17.68
C TYR A 132 -4.13 -3.04 18.48
N VAL A 133 -4.39 -3.13 19.77
CA VAL A 133 -3.79 -4.10 20.69
C VAL A 133 -4.90 -4.90 21.38
N VAL A 134 -4.76 -6.22 21.39
CA VAL A 134 -5.62 -7.15 22.15
C VAL A 134 -4.71 -8.08 22.93
N GLY A 135 -4.90 -8.19 24.24
CA GLY A 135 -4.07 -9.07 25.09
C GLY A 135 -2.57 -8.74 25.02
N GLY A 136 -2.21 -7.46 24.87
CA GLY A 136 -0.82 -7.01 24.73
C GLY A 136 -0.19 -7.23 23.35
N GLN A 137 -0.90 -7.88 22.41
CA GLN A 137 -0.39 -8.14 21.07
C GLN A 137 -0.91 -7.12 20.05
N ARG A 138 0.00 -6.49 19.30
CA ARG A 138 -0.35 -5.61 18.18
C ARG A 138 -0.98 -6.40 17.04
N ARG A 139 -2.09 -5.88 16.53
CA ARG A 139 -2.81 -6.34 15.34
C ARG A 139 -2.96 -5.20 14.34
N VAL A 140 -2.90 -5.53 13.06
CA VAL A 140 -3.20 -4.61 11.96
C VAL A 140 -4.25 -5.23 11.05
N ALA A 141 -5.34 -4.52 10.83
CA ALA A 141 -6.47 -4.97 10.05
C ALA A 141 -6.66 -4.18 8.76
N HIS A 142 -7.06 -4.89 7.71
CA HIS A 142 -7.76 -4.34 6.57
C HIS A 142 -9.26 -4.58 6.81
N SER A 143 -9.97 -3.50 7.11
CA SER A 143 -11.42 -3.53 7.31
C SER A 143 -12.09 -2.92 6.10
N ALA A 144 -13.09 -3.63 5.53
CA ALA A 144 -14.03 -2.97 4.65
C ALA A 144 -14.63 -1.74 5.36
N ALA A 145 -14.89 -0.67 4.61
CA ALA A 145 -15.64 0.49 5.08
C ALA A 145 -16.64 0.87 4.02
N SER A 146 -17.91 0.86 4.40
CA SER A 146 -18.99 1.39 3.58
C SER A 146 -19.75 2.44 4.39
N GLN A 147 -20.20 3.48 3.69
CA GLN A 147 -21.04 4.53 4.24
C GLN A 147 -22.53 4.20 4.10
N ASP A 148 -22.87 3.12 3.40
CA ASP A 148 -24.23 2.59 3.36
C ASP A 148 -24.58 2.07 4.77
N PRO A 149 -25.62 2.60 5.43
CA PRO A 149 -26.05 2.14 6.75
C PRO A 149 -26.36 0.64 6.79
N ALA A 150 -26.81 0.04 5.68
CA ALA A 150 -27.06 -1.40 5.57
C ALA A 150 -25.77 -2.23 5.51
N ARG A 151 -24.61 -1.57 5.33
CA ARG A 151 -23.28 -2.16 5.20
C ARG A 151 -22.28 -1.31 6.00
N ASP A 152 -22.62 -0.89 7.21
CA ASP A 152 -21.75 -0.04 8.03
C ASP A 152 -20.58 -0.87 8.62
N CYS A 153 -19.68 -1.30 7.75
CA CYS A 153 -18.50 -2.09 8.09
C CYS A 153 -17.59 -1.37 9.10
N LYS A 154 -17.65 -0.03 9.11
CA LYS A 154 -16.94 0.80 10.07
C LYS A 154 -17.50 0.59 11.48
N GLN A 155 -18.81 0.72 11.66
CA GLN A 155 -19.45 0.56 12.96
C GLN A 155 -19.42 -0.89 13.44
N ALA A 156 -19.57 -1.86 12.53
CA ALA A 156 -19.46 -3.27 12.88
C ALA A 156 -18.05 -3.61 13.41
N PHE A 157 -17.00 -3.18 12.72
CA PHE A 157 -15.63 -3.41 13.18
C PHE A 157 -15.33 -2.69 14.50
N LEU A 158 -15.88 -1.49 14.71
CA LEU A 158 -15.79 -0.80 16.01
C LEU A 158 -16.44 -1.61 17.14
N THR A 159 -17.61 -2.21 16.88
CA THR A 159 -18.28 -3.10 17.85
C THR A 159 -17.41 -4.31 18.17
N THR A 160 -16.77 -4.92 17.16
CA THR A 160 -15.81 -6.01 17.34
C THR A 160 -14.66 -5.59 18.26
N LEU A 161 -14.02 -4.45 17.99
CA LEU A 161 -12.91 -3.95 18.80
C LEU A 161 -13.31 -3.70 20.26
N ARG A 162 -14.52 -3.14 20.49
CA ARG A 162 -15.06 -2.96 21.84
C ARG A 162 -15.31 -4.29 22.53
N GLY A 163 -15.91 -5.26 21.84
CA GLY A 163 -16.17 -6.59 22.38
C GLY A 163 -14.91 -7.36 22.75
N LEU A 164 -13.80 -7.11 22.04
CA LEU A 164 -12.49 -7.68 22.34
C LEU A 164 -11.71 -6.94 23.43
N ASN A 165 -12.27 -5.86 24.00
CA ASN A 165 -11.55 -4.92 24.87
C ASN A 165 -10.24 -4.44 24.24
N ALA A 166 -10.26 -4.21 22.92
CA ALA A 166 -9.09 -3.79 22.17
C ALA A 166 -8.74 -2.33 22.47
N GLN A 167 -7.45 -2.05 22.65
CA GLN A 167 -6.95 -0.69 22.60
C GLN A 167 -6.66 -0.30 21.16
N GLN A 168 -7.47 0.57 20.57
CA GLN A 168 -7.17 1.14 19.26
C GLN A 168 -5.90 2.02 19.37
N LEU A 169 -4.97 1.83 18.45
CA LEU A 169 -3.80 2.71 18.29
C LEU A 169 -4.08 3.78 17.24
N LEU A 170 -4.50 3.35 16.05
CA LEU A 170 -4.82 4.25 14.94
C LEU A 170 -5.73 3.60 13.89
N TRP A 171 -6.38 4.42 13.07
CA TRP A 171 -6.91 4.03 11.78
C TRP A 171 -6.79 5.17 10.77
N PHE A 172 -6.86 4.81 9.49
CA PHE A 172 -6.88 5.77 8.38
C PHE A 172 -7.47 5.13 7.12
N LYS A 173 -7.80 5.98 6.14
CA LYS A 173 -8.21 5.59 4.79
C LYS A 173 -7.04 5.81 3.82
N PRO A 174 -6.44 4.75 3.25
CA PRO A 174 -5.40 4.92 2.24
C PRO A 174 -5.90 5.58 0.94
N TYR A 175 -7.17 5.36 0.62
CA TYR A 175 -7.84 5.93 -0.56
C TYR A 175 -9.16 6.59 -0.15
N THR A 176 -9.43 7.78 -0.73
CA THR A 176 -10.66 8.55 -0.55
C THR A 176 -11.18 9.01 -1.91
N ASN A 177 -12.47 9.35 -1.99
CA ASN A 177 -13.09 9.80 -3.25
C ASN A 177 -12.45 11.08 -3.80
N ASP A 178 -11.97 11.96 -2.93
CA ASP A 178 -11.28 13.19 -3.31
C ASP A 178 -9.98 12.92 -4.08
N GLU A 179 -9.41 11.72 -3.96
CA GLU A 179 -8.20 11.32 -4.68
C GLU A 179 -8.47 10.85 -6.12
N ALA A 180 -9.72 10.66 -6.52
CA ALA A 180 -10.07 10.09 -7.83
C ALA A 180 -9.51 10.92 -9.00
N ALA A 181 -9.59 12.26 -8.91
CA ALA A 181 -9.05 13.14 -9.94
C ALA A 181 -7.52 13.01 -10.06
N GLY A 182 -6.83 12.97 -8.93
CA GLY A 182 -5.39 12.75 -8.90
C GLY A 182 -5.00 11.36 -9.42
N PHE A 183 -5.79 10.34 -9.12
CA PHE A 183 -5.58 8.97 -9.60
C PHE A 183 -5.62 8.90 -11.13
N ILE A 184 -6.59 9.56 -11.76
CA ILE A 184 -6.70 9.63 -13.23
C ILE A 184 -5.46 10.25 -13.85
N GLN A 185 -4.97 11.36 -13.28
CA GLN A 185 -3.75 12.03 -13.78
C GLN A 185 -2.53 11.09 -13.70
N ARG A 186 -2.39 10.36 -12.59
CA ARG A 186 -1.28 9.44 -12.37
C ARG A 186 -1.38 8.20 -13.25
N PHE A 187 -2.60 7.69 -13.46
CA PHE A 187 -2.87 6.63 -14.42
C PHE A 187 -2.50 7.04 -15.85
N ALA A 188 -2.79 8.28 -16.26
CA ALA A 188 -2.40 8.77 -17.58
C ALA A 188 -0.88 8.71 -17.83
N VAL A 189 -0.06 8.85 -16.77
CA VAL A 189 1.40 8.66 -16.84
C VAL A 189 1.78 7.18 -16.91
N ALA A 190 1.11 6.32 -16.16
CA ALA A 190 1.38 4.88 -16.13
C ALA A 190 0.84 4.12 -17.36
N ARG A 191 -0.17 4.67 -18.05
CA ARG A 191 -1.00 3.98 -19.06
C ARG A 191 -0.21 3.21 -20.11
N ALA A 192 0.85 3.81 -20.65
CA ALA A 192 1.68 3.18 -21.68
C ALA A 192 2.50 1.98 -21.17
N HIS A 193 2.76 1.92 -19.86
CA HIS A 193 3.61 0.91 -19.22
C HIS A 193 2.81 -0.29 -18.68
N VAL A 194 1.48 -0.22 -18.78
CA VAL A 194 0.52 -1.22 -18.30
C VAL A 194 -0.49 -1.66 -19.38
N ASP A 195 -0.23 -1.33 -20.64
CA ASP A 195 -1.15 -1.58 -21.78
C ASP A 195 -2.59 -1.10 -21.52
N GLY A 196 -2.71 0.08 -20.89
CA GLY A 196 -4.00 0.65 -20.53
C GLY A 196 -4.80 -0.12 -19.46
N ASN A 197 -4.24 -1.16 -18.85
CA ASN A 197 -4.91 -1.91 -17.80
C ASN A 197 -4.85 -1.18 -16.46
N VAL A 198 -5.96 -0.58 -16.04
CA VAL A 198 -6.07 0.14 -14.76
C VAL A 198 -5.87 -0.77 -13.55
N ASN A 199 -6.15 -2.07 -13.67
CA ASN A 199 -6.00 -3.03 -12.57
C ASN A 199 -4.53 -3.32 -12.24
N CYS A 200 -3.58 -2.88 -13.08
CA CYS A 200 -2.17 -2.91 -12.76
C CYS A 200 -1.74 -1.78 -11.81
N MET A 201 -2.64 -0.86 -11.45
CA MET A 201 -2.40 0.22 -10.49
C MET A 201 -3.18 -0.03 -9.21
N THR A 202 -2.56 0.25 -8.05
CA THR A 202 -3.19 0.06 -6.74
C THR A 202 -2.72 1.12 -5.77
N THR A 203 -3.50 1.32 -4.71
CA THR A 203 -3.06 2.07 -3.52
C THR A 203 -2.74 1.08 -2.42
N PHE A 204 -1.48 1.08 -1.98
CA PHE A 204 -1.03 0.37 -0.80
C PHE A 204 -1.30 1.20 0.46
N GLY A 205 -1.91 0.60 1.47
CA GLY A 205 -1.91 1.11 2.83
C GLY A 205 -0.74 0.52 3.61
N VAL A 206 -0.02 1.34 4.36
CA VAL A 206 1.13 0.89 5.17
C VAL A 206 1.01 1.39 6.59
N VAL A 207 1.25 0.51 7.57
CA VAL A 207 1.46 0.87 8.98
C VAL A 207 2.81 0.34 9.44
N THR A 208 3.66 1.25 9.91
CA THR A 208 4.98 0.91 10.46
C THR A 208 4.89 0.36 11.89
N PRO A 209 5.95 -0.30 12.42
CA PRO A 209 6.01 -0.71 13.82
C PRO A 209 5.83 0.45 14.81
N THR A 210 6.31 1.64 14.44
CA THR A 210 6.26 2.86 15.26
C THR A 210 4.92 3.60 15.16
N GLY A 211 3.95 3.10 14.40
CA GLY A 211 2.63 3.71 14.26
C GLY A 211 2.54 4.83 13.22
N GLU A 212 3.56 5.03 12.38
CA GLU A 212 3.41 5.89 11.20
C GLU A 212 2.60 5.17 10.11
N ALA A 213 1.75 5.94 9.42
CA ALA A 213 0.88 5.47 8.36
C ALA A 213 1.18 6.14 7.01
N TYR A 214 1.06 5.38 5.91
CA TYR A 214 1.28 5.88 4.55
C TYR A 214 0.25 5.29 3.59
N ALA A 215 -0.08 6.08 2.57
CA ALA A 215 -0.77 5.61 1.38
C ALA A 215 0.18 5.74 0.19
N ILE A 216 0.50 4.63 -0.47
CA ILE A 216 1.46 4.58 -1.57
C ILE A 216 0.72 4.09 -2.80
N GLU A 217 0.53 4.96 -3.78
CA GLU A 217 0.00 4.57 -5.07
C GLU A 217 1.15 4.12 -5.97
N ALA A 218 0.98 2.97 -6.63
CA ALA A 218 1.98 2.42 -7.52
C ALA A 218 1.34 1.53 -8.59
N PHE A 219 2.09 1.28 -9.67
CA PHE A 219 1.69 0.34 -10.71
C PHE A 219 2.74 -0.75 -10.93
N LYS A 220 2.27 -1.89 -11.42
CA LYS A 220 3.08 -3.02 -11.87
C LYS A 220 3.36 -2.88 -13.37
N PRO A 221 4.57 -2.48 -13.80
CA PRO A 221 4.87 -2.38 -15.23
C PRO A 221 4.93 -3.77 -15.88
N LEU A 222 4.53 -3.86 -17.15
CA LEU A 222 4.62 -5.10 -17.93
C LEU A 222 6.05 -5.61 -18.08
N ALA A 223 7.02 -4.69 -18.14
CA ALA A 223 8.43 -5.01 -18.26
C ALA A 223 9.10 -5.39 -16.92
N ALA A 224 8.34 -5.47 -15.81
CA ALA A 224 8.90 -5.85 -14.52
C ALA A 224 9.38 -7.31 -14.54
N VAL A 225 10.69 -7.49 -14.41
CA VAL A 225 11.32 -8.82 -14.32
C VAL A 225 11.20 -9.41 -12.90
N GLN A 226 11.06 -8.54 -11.89
CA GLN A 226 10.87 -8.91 -10.49
C GLN A 226 9.48 -8.47 -10.00
N ASN A 227 9.21 -8.65 -8.71
CA ASN A 227 8.03 -8.11 -8.03
C ASN A 227 8.17 -6.59 -7.80
N ASP A 228 8.53 -5.85 -8.84
CA ASP A 228 8.79 -4.41 -8.79
C ASP A 228 7.52 -3.63 -9.12
N TRP A 229 7.23 -2.60 -8.32
CA TRP A 229 6.11 -1.67 -8.50
C TRP A 229 6.65 -0.24 -8.53
N ILE A 230 6.30 0.54 -9.56
CA ILE A 230 6.73 1.95 -9.69
C ILE A 230 5.71 2.84 -8.99
N VAL A 231 6.19 3.65 -8.04
CA VAL A 231 5.37 4.55 -7.23
C VAL A 231 4.93 5.75 -8.06
N THR A 232 3.65 6.11 -8.02
CA THR A 232 3.09 7.31 -8.66
C THR A 232 2.73 8.39 -7.65
N ALA A 233 2.42 8.03 -6.41
CA ALA A 233 2.18 8.97 -5.32
C ALA A 233 2.48 8.35 -3.95
N VAL A 234 2.82 9.22 -2.99
CA VAL A 234 2.95 8.86 -1.58
C VAL A 234 2.29 9.96 -0.75
N ARG A 235 1.44 9.57 0.19
CA ARG A 235 0.71 10.48 1.07
C ARG A 235 0.84 10.04 2.52
N ARG A 236 0.82 11.00 3.43
CA ARG A 236 0.55 10.76 4.85
C ARG A 236 -0.95 10.99 5.08
N PRO A 237 -1.76 9.92 5.17
CA PRO A 237 -3.19 10.06 5.38
C PRO A 237 -3.46 10.64 6.77
N GLN A 238 -4.64 11.26 6.95
CA GLN A 238 -5.07 11.72 8.27
C GLN A 238 -5.24 10.51 9.19
N ILE A 239 -4.38 10.43 10.21
CA ILE A 239 -4.43 9.40 11.24
C ILE A 239 -5.50 9.78 12.26
N ARG A 240 -6.31 8.80 12.65
CA ARG A 240 -7.33 8.94 13.70
C ARG A 240 -7.07 7.94 14.82
N THR A 241 -6.99 8.44 16.05
CA THR A 241 -6.76 7.64 17.27
C THR A 241 -8.06 7.33 18.02
N SER A 242 -9.18 7.90 17.58
CA SER A 242 -10.53 7.56 18.03
C SER A 242 -11.43 7.21 16.85
N TRP A 243 -12.46 6.40 17.10
CA TRP A 243 -13.49 6.08 16.09
C TRP A 243 -14.56 7.16 15.93
N THR A 244 -14.68 8.04 16.92
CA THR A 244 -15.53 9.24 16.89
C THR A 244 -15.04 10.20 15.81
N VAL A 245 -15.98 10.69 15.00
CA VAL A 245 -15.74 11.67 13.93
C VAL A 245 -15.50 13.04 14.54
#